data_AF-A0A6C0HSY0-F1
#
_entry.id   AF-A0A6C0HSY0-F1
#
_cell.length_a   1.000
_cell.length_b   1.000
_cell.length_c   1.000
_cell.angle_alpha   90.00
_cell.angle_beta   90.00
_cell.angle_gamma   90.00
#
_symmetry.space_group_name_H-M   'P 1'
#
loop_
_entity.id
_entity.type
_entity.pdbx_description
1 polymer ?
#
loop_
_entity_poly.entity_id
_entity_poly.type
_entity_poly.pdbx_seq_one_letter_code
_entity_poly.pdbx_strand_id
1 'polypeptide(L)'
;MYHITEYTYRQAKRIGVTVKPSTVKDKKIDVFRNGEKIASVGFLGFLDYPNYIKEKGLFYANNRRKLYKIRHDKDRHKKWSRGWLADQLLW
;
A
#
# COMPACT_ATOMS: atom_id res chain seq x y z
N MET A 1 4.18 -16.09 1.28
CA MET A 1 4.91 -14.95 0.69
C MET A 1 3.90 -14.02 0.04
N TYR A 2 3.97 -12.70 0.29
CA TYR A 2 3.02 -11.73 -0.27
C TYR A 2 3.28 -11.53 -1.77
N HIS A 3 2.22 -11.48 -2.57
CA HIS A 3 2.28 -11.22 -4.01
C HIS A 3 1.79 -9.79 -4.30
N ILE A 4 2.68 -8.96 -4.87
CA ILE A 4 2.35 -7.59 -5.26
C ILE A 4 1.42 -7.62 -6.46
N THR A 5 0.29 -6.94 -6.36
CA THR A 5 -0.74 -6.92 -7.41
C THR A 5 -0.44 -5.87 -8.48
N GLU A 6 -1.03 -6.04 -9.67
CA GLU A 6 -0.97 -5.04 -10.75
C GLU A 6 -1.56 -3.68 -10.34
N TYR A 7 -2.51 -3.65 -9.39
CA TYR A 7 -2.96 -2.41 -8.81
C TYR A 7 -1.80 -1.61 -8.21
N THR A 8 -0.99 -2.24 -7.36
CA THR A 8 0.14 -1.61 -6.67
C THR A 8 1.21 -1.15 -7.65
N TYR A 9 1.53 -1.94 -8.69
CA TYR A 9 2.49 -1.52 -9.73
C TYR A 9 2.00 -0.30 -10.51
N ARG A 10 0.71 -0.25 -10.88
CA ARG A 10 0.12 0.93 -11.54
C ARG A 10 0.16 2.16 -10.64
N GLN A 11 -0.14 2.01 -9.35
CA GLN A 11 -0.02 3.11 -8.40
C GLN A 11 1.42 3.60 -8.24
N ALA A 12 2.38 2.68 -8.16
CA ALA A 12 3.80 3.00 -8.08
C ALA A 12 4.27 3.81 -9.29
N LYS A 13 3.91 3.36 -10.50
CA LYS A 13 4.19 4.08 -11.75
C LYS A 13 3.57 5.49 -11.75
N ARG A 14 2.31 5.62 -11.31
CA ARG A 14 1.59 6.90 -11.25
C ARG A 14 2.30 7.94 -10.39
N ILE A 15 2.94 7.51 -9.29
CA ILE A 15 3.63 8.41 -8.37
C ILE A 15 5.15 8.45 -8.57
N GLY A 16 5.69 7.76 -9.59
CA GLY A 16 7.12 7.78 -9.92
C GLY A 16 8.00 7.02 -8.93
N VAL A 17 7.54 5.88 -8.42
CA VAL A 17 8.32 4.96 -7.57
C VAL A 17 8.32 3.54 -8.13
N THR A 18 9.24 2.72 -7.66
CA THR A 18 9.20 1.27 -7.88
C THR A 18 8.97 0.54 -6.56
N VAL A 19 8.42 -0.67 -6.64
CA VAL A 19 8.09 -1.49 -5.48
C VAL A 19 8.66 -2.89 -5.65
N LYS A 20 9.12 -3.48 -4.55
CA LYS A 20 9.60 -4.86 -4.49
C LYS A 20 9.03 -5.54 -3.23
N PRO A 21 8.98 -6.88 -3.15
CA PRO A 21 8.64 -7.57 -1.92
C PRO A 21 9.52 -7.06 -0.77
N SER A 22 8.93 -6.82 0.40
CA SER A 22 9.70 -6.24 1.50
C SER A 22 10.74 -7.22 2.05
N THR A 23 11.91 -6.70 2.42
CA THR A 23 12.89 -7.45 3.21
C THR A 23 12.61 -7.41 4.72
N VAL A 24 11.63 -6.60 5.16
CA VAL A 24 11.23 -6.49 6.57
C VAL A 24 10.14 -7.50 6.87
N LYS A 25 10.37 -8.35 7.89
CA LYS A 25 9.53 -9.50 8.26
C LYS A 25 8.03 -9.24 8.21
N ASP A 26 7.58 -8.10 8.71
CA ASP A 26 6.16 -7.80 8.89
C ASP A 26 5.59 -6.89 7.80
N LYS A 27 6.39 -6.53 6.79
CA LYS A 27 5.98 -5.58 5.74
C LYS A 27 5.70 -6.25 4.41
N LYS A 28 4.81 -5.65 3.63
CA LYS A 28 4.39 -6.15 2.31
C LYS A 28 5.39 -5.79 1.22
N ILE A 29 5.70 -4.49 1.12
CA ILE A 29 6.51 -3.95 0.03
C ILE A 29 7.58 -3.00 0.53
N ASP A 30 8.72 -3.01 -0.14
CA ASP A 30 9.72 -1.95 -0.11
C ASP A 30 9.48 -0.99 -1.28
N VAL A 31 9.55 0.31 -0.98
CA VAL A 31 9.33 1.39 -1.95
C VAL A 31 10.66 2.08 -2.24
N PHE A 32 10.96 2.23 -3.53
CA PHE A 32 12.18 2.85 -4.00
C PHE A 32 11.88 4.08 -4.85
N ARG A 33 12.67 5.13 -4.67
CA ARG A 33 12.63 6.35 -5.47
C ARG A 33 14.06 6.69 -5.89
N ASN A 34 14.28 6.89 -7.19
CA ASN A 34 15.62 7.11 -7.75
C ASN A 34 16.65 6.02 -7.37
N GLY A 35 16.19 4.77 -7.24
CA GLY A 35 17.04 3.63 -6.84
C GLY A 35 17.23 3.47 -5.32
N GLU A 36 16.88 4.46 -4.51
CA GLU A 36 17.03 4.41 -3.06
C GLU A 36 15.75 3.92 -2.36
N LYS A 37 15.90 3.05 -1.36
CA LYS A 37 14.79 2.59 -0.53
C LYS A 37 14.35 3.70 0.43
N ILE A 38 13.13 4.19 0.27
CA ILE A 38 12.58 5.27 1.10
C ILE A 38 11.67 4.76 2.22
N ALA A 39 11.06 3.58 2.05
CA ALA A 39 10.16 3.00 3.05
C ALA A 39 9.89 1.51 2.84
N SER A 40 9.40 0.85 3.89
CA SER A 40 8.72 -0.45 3.84
C SER A 40 7.30 -0.27 4.39
N VAL A 41 6.26 -0.64 3.62
CA VAL A 41 4.85 -0.34 3.94
C VAL A 41 3.92 -1.54 3.77
N GLY A 42 2.75 -1.45 4.42
CA GLY A 42 1.73 -2.51 4.50
C GLY A 42 2.10 -3.61 5.49
N PHE A 43 1.19 -4.00 6.37
CA PHE A 43 1.42 -5.12 7.30
C PHE A 43 0.94 -6.44 6.69
N LEU A 44 1.71 -7.51 6.81
CA LEU A 44 1.37 -8.82 6.20
C LEU A 44 0.10 -9.45 6.78
N GLY A 45 -0.20 -9.23 8.06
CA GLY A 45 -1.38 -9.80 8.72
C GLY A 45 -2.72 -9.15 8.36
N PHE A 46 -2.73 -8.15 7.47
CA PHE A 46 -3.96 -7.53 6.97
C PHE A 46 -3.98 -7.50 5.45
N LEU A 47 -5.17 -7.70 4.87
CA LEU A 47 -5.38 -7.51 3.43
C LEU A 47 -5.24 -6.03 3.06
N ASP A 48 -4.86 -5.79 1.80
CA ASP A 48 -4.87 -4.47 1.17
C ASP A 48 -6.07 -4.36 0.23
N TYR A 49 -6.30 -3.18 -0.34
CA TYR A 49 -7.46 -2.91 -1.18
C TYR A 49 -7.67 -3.93 -2.33
N PRO A 50 -6.67 -4.27 -3.17
CA PRO A 50 -6.88 -5.24 -4.24
C PRO A 50 -7.17 -6.65 -3.71
N ASN A 51 -6.58 -7.08 -2.59
CA ASN A 51 -6.90 -8.37 -2.00
C ASN A 51 -8.29 -8.39 -1.34
N TYR A 52 -8.75 -7.29 -0.74
CA TYR A 52 -10.13 -7.18 -0.29
C TYR A 52 -11.14 -7.26 -1.44
N ILE A 53 -10.84 -6.67 -2.60
CA ILE A 53 -11.69 -6.81 -3.79
C ILE A 53 -11.77 -8.29 -4.18
N LYS A 54 -10.62 -8.97 -4.26
CA LYS A 54 -10.53 -10.37 -4.65
C LYS A 54 -11.29 -11.30 -3.70
N GLU A 55 -11.16 -11.10 -2.39
CA GLU A 55 -11.72 -12.03 -1.39
C GLU A 55 -13.15 -11.71 -0.96
N LYS A 56 -13.53 -10.42 -0.93
CA LYS A 56 -14.78 -9.94 -0.32
C LYS A 56 -15.63 -9.09 -1.25
N GLY A 57 -15.16 -8.82 -2.47
CA GLY A 57 -15.84 -7.99 -3.45
C GLY A 57 -15.63 -6.48 -3.23
N LEU A 58 -15.98 -5.73 -4.28
CA LEU A 58 -15.71 -4.29 -4.37
C LEU A 58 -16.40 -3.46 -3.28
N PHE A 59 -17.65 -3.78 -2.95
CA PHE A 59 -18.41 -3.07 -1.92
C PHE A 59 -17.72 -3.15 -0.56
N TYR A 60 -17.29 -4.34 -0.16
CA TYR A 60 -16.55 -4.55 1.08
C TYR A 60 -15.21 -3.81 1.07
N ALA A 61 -14.44 -3.95 -0.02
CA ALA A 61 -13.14 -3.29 -0.17
C ALA A 61 -13.25 -1.76 -0.08
N ASN A 62 -14.28 -1.16 -0.69
CA ASN A 62 -14.53 0.27 -0.63
C ASN A 62 -14.82 0.75 0.80
N ASN A 63 -15.63 -0.01 1.55
CA ASN A 63 -15.90 0.30 2.96
C ASN A 63 -14.62 0.21 3.80
N ARG A 64 -13.80 -0.83 3.62
CA ARG A 64 -12.50 -0.97 4.30
C ARG A 64 -11.55 0.18 3.98
N ARG A 65 -11.47 0.57 2.70
CA ARG A 65 -10.66 1.72 2.26
C ARG A 65 -11.12 3.03 2.88
N LYS A 66 -12.43 3.28 2.95
CA LYS A 66 -12.98 4.46 3.64
C LYS A 66 -12.55 4.50 5.11
N LEU A 67 -12.73 3.39 5.83
CA LEU A 67 -12.34 3.28 7.24
C LEU A 67 -10.82 3.43 7.45
N TYR A 68 -10.02 2.86 6.55
CA TYR A 68 -8.57 3.06 6.56
C TYR A 68 -8.21 4.55 6.47
N LYS A 69 -8.79 5.27 5.50
CA LYS A 69 -8.53 6.70 5.28
C LYS A 69 -8.94 7.57 6.46
N ILE A 70 -10.05 7.25 7.13
CA ILE A 70 -10.49 7.94 8.34
C ILE A 70 -9.49 7.73 9.48
N ARG A 71 -9.09 6.48 9.74
CA ARG A 71 -8.14 6.16 10.82
C ARG A 71 -6.74 6.75 10.61
N HIS A 72 -6.31 6.83 9.36
CA HIS A 72 -5.00 7.34 8.96
C HIS A 72 -5.03 8.78 8.47
N ASP A 73 -6.08 9.55 8.77
CA ASP A 73 -6.19 10.90 8.24
C ASP A 73 -5.02 11.80 8.71
N LYS A 74 -4.59 11.65 9.96
CA LYS A 74 -3.47 12.43 10.53
C LYS A 74 -2.12 12.21 9.84
N ASP A 75 -1.88 11.05 9.21
CA ASP A 75 -0.56 10.67 8.69
C ASP A 75 -0.52 10.38 7.19
N ARG A 76 -1.67 10.08 6.54
CA ARG A 76 -1.74 9.78 5.11
C ARG A 76 -1.55 11.00 4.20
N HIS A 77 -1.60 12.22 4.72
CA HIS A 77 -1.47 13.45 3.91
C HIS A 77 -0.02 13.93 3.77
N LYS A 78 0.90 13.47 4.64
CA LYS A 78 2.31 13.88 4.58
C LYS A 78 3.00 13.15 3.43
N LYS A 79 3.14 13.81 2.28
CA LYS A 79 3.75 13.25 1.06
C LYS A 79 5.08 12.55 1.37
N TRP A 80 5.28 11.37 0.79
CA TRP A 80 6.45 10.50 0.99
C TRP A 80 6.63 9.91 2.39
N SER A 81 5.72 10.19 3.34
CA SER A 81 5.69 9.44 4.59
C SER A 81 5.25 7.99 4.37
N ARG A 82 5.51 7.14 5.36
CA ARG A 82 5.06 5.74 5.35
C ARG A 82 3.52 5.64 5.25
N GLY A 83 2.79 6.55 5.90
CA GLY A 83 1.33 6.62 5.84
C GLY A 83 0.83 6.97 4.44
N TRP A 84 1.38 8.02 3.84
CA TRP A 84 1.05 8.42 2.46
C TRP A 84 1.38 7.33 1.45
N LEU A 85 2.55 6.69 1.55
CA LEU A 85 2.94 5.59 0.67
C LEU A 85 2.02 4.37 0.80
N ALA A 86 1.62 4.01 2.03
CA ALA A 86 0.65 2.94 2.24
C ALA A 86 -0.72 3.28 1.64
N ASP A 87 -1.21 4.51 1.84
CA ASP A 87 -2.48 4.98 1.29
C ASP A 87 -2.47 4.97 -0.25
N GLN A 88 -1.38 5.44 -0.88
CA GLN A 88 -1.32 5.54 -2.33
C GLN A 88 -1.07 4.20 -3.04
N LEU A 89 -0.34 3.27 -2.42
CA LEU A 89 0.10 2.03 -3.08
C LEU A 89 -0.79 0.82 -2.77
N LEU A 90 -1.39 0.78 -1.58
CA LEU A 90 -2.09 -0.40 -1.04
C LEU A 90 -3.56 -0.14 -0.70
N TRP A 91 -3.98 1.12 -0.59
CA TRP A 91 -5.37 1.52 -0.34
C TRP A 91 -5.90 2.43 -1.46
#